data_AF-A0A7C9RMY8-F1
#
_entry.id   AF-A0A7C9RMY8-F1
#
_cell.length_a   1.000
_cell.length_b   1.000
_cell.length_c   1.000
_cell.angle_alpha   90.00
_cell.angle_beta   90.00
_cell.angle_gamma   90.00
#
_symmetry.space_group_name_H-M   'P 1'
#
loop_
_entity.id
_entity.type
_entity.pdbx_description
1 polymer ?
#
loop_
_entity_poly.entity_id
_entity_poly.type
_entity_poly.pdbx_seq_one_letter_code
_entity_poly.pdbx_strand_id
1 'polypeptide(L)' 'MWRKSSYSANAQNCVEVGRGVGLRDSKAPITHLAVAPRSWSAFLLSVKAGKFAPSGQSD' A
#
# COMPACT_ATOMS: atom_id res chain seq x y z
N MET A 1 -6.75 -0.80 -15.68
CA MET A 1 -7.49 0.22 -14.91
C MET A 1 -7.58 -0.20 -13.46
N TRP A 2 -7.47 0.73 -12.51
CA TRP A 2 -7.70 0.47 -11.09
C TRP A 2 -9.14 0.78 -10.72
N ARG A 3 -9.67 0.06 -9.74
CA ARG A 3 -11.05 0.21 -9.26
C ARG A 3 -11.04 0.11 -7.74
N LYS A 4 -11.87 0.91 -7.06
CA LYS A 4 -12.10 0.76 -5.62
C LYS A 4 -12.61 -0.67 -5.34
N SER A 5 -12.04 -1.32 -4.33
CA SER A 5 -12.49 -2.63 -3.85
C SER A 5 -13.87 -2.52 -3.22
N SER A 6 -14.75 -3.49 -3.49
CA SER A 6 -16.08 -3.58 -2.84
C SER A 6 -16.00 -3.83 -1.33
N TYR A 7 -14.84 -4.27 -0.81
CA TYR A 7 -14.60 -4.42 0.63
C TYR A 7 -14.23 -3.09 1.31
N SER A 8 -14.05 -2.01 0.55
CA SER A 8 -13.81 -0.67 1.10
C SER A 8 -15.14 0.04 1.32
N ALA A 9 -15.46 0.34 2.59
CA ALA A 9 -16.60 1.17 2.96
C ALA A 9 -16.44 2.63 2.43
N ASN A 10 -17.39 3.50 2.75
CA ASN A 10 -17.35 4.92 2.38
C ASN A 10 -16.46 5.77 3.30
N ALA A 11 -15.32 5.21 3.73
CA ALA A 11 -14.43 5.80 4.74
C ALA A 11 -13.04 6.11 4.15
N GLN A 12 -12.14 6.62 5.00
CA GLN A 12 -10.71 6.79 4.70
C GLN A 12 -10.01 5.41 4.62
N ASN A 13 -8.88 5.34 3.92
CA ASN A 13 -8.06 4.11 3.70
C ASN A 13 -8.68 3.06 2.75
N CYS A 14 -9.24 3.51 1.63
CA CYS A 14 -9.75 2.61 0.58
C CYS A 14 -8.63 1.77 -0.05
N VAL A 15 -8.93 0.51 -0.37
CA VAL A 15 -8.07 -0.36 -1.17
C VAL A 15 -8.53 -0.30 -2.62
N GLU A 16 -7.61 -0.03 -3.54
CA GLU A 16 -7.83 -0.09 -4.98
C GLU A 16 -7.21 -1.38 -5.55
N VAL A 17 -7.92 -2.05 -6.47
CA VAL A 17 -7.47 -3.29 -7.11
C VAL A 17 -7.23 -3.08 -8.60
N GLY A 18 -6.22 -3.76 -9.14
CA GLY A 18 -5.79 -3.66 -10.53
C GLY A 18 -4.80 -4.75 -10.91
N ARG A 19 -4.33 -4.74 -12.17
CA ARG A 19 -3.23 -5.62 -12.60
C ARG A 19 -1.89 -4.97 -12.22
N GLY A 20 -1.07 -5.66 -11.42
CA GLY A 20 0.22 -5.15 -10.92
C GLY A 20 0.12 -4.44 -9.57
N VAL A 21 1.21 -3.82 -9.12
CA VAL A 21 1.29 -3.03 -7.89
C VAL A 21 1.67 -1.60 -8.24
N GLY A 22 0.98 -0.62 -7.65
CA GLY A 22 1.41 0.76 -7.73
C GLY A 22 0.98 1.56 -6.51
N LEU A 23 1.65 2.68 -6.31
CA LEU A 23 1.37 3.66 -5.28
C LEU A 23 0.86 4.94 -5.93
N ARG A 24 -0.11 5.58 -5.30
CA ARG A 24 -0.72 6.83 -5.78
C ARG A 24 -0.95 7.74 -4.59
N ASP A 25 -0.70 9.02 -4.78
CA ASP A 25 -1.11 10.04 -3.83
C ASP A 25 -2.59 10.40 -4.08
N SER A 26 -3.42 10.32 -3.04
CA SER A 26 -4.85 10.58 -3.16
C SER A 26 -5.17 12.03 -3.50
N LYS A 27 -4.27 12.98 -3.20
CA LYS A 27 -4.39 14.41 -3.53
C LYS A 27 -3.76 14.75 -4.89
N ALA A 28 -2.98 13.85 -5.50
CA ALA A 28 -2.42 13.95 -6.84
C ALA A 28 -2.86 12.74 -7.70
N PRO A 29 -4.15 12.65 -8.05
CA PRO A 29 -4.77 11.44 -8.59
C PRO A 29 -4.25 10.98 -9.96
N ILE A 30 -3.48 11.79 -10.67
CA ILE A 30 -3.05 11.53 -12.04
C ILE A 30 -1.73 10.74 -12.05
N THR A 31 -0.90 10.92 -11.03
CA THR A 31 0.45 10.34 -10.96
C THR A 31 0.44 9.03 -10.19
N HIS A 32 1.06 8.00 -10.78
CA HIS A 32 1.20 6.68 -10.18
C HIS A 32 2.66 6.22 -10.25
N LEU A 33 3.16 5.67 -9.14
CA LEU A 33 4.46 4.99 -9.10
C LEU A 33 4.24 3.48 -9.23
N ALA A 34 4.72 2.88 -10.32
CA ALA A 34 4.70 1.43 -10.48
C ALA A 34 5.73 0.78 -9.54
N VAL A 35 5.33 -0.30 -8.87
CA VAL A 35 6.21 -1.06 -7.97
C VAL A 35 6.31 -2.49 -8.47
N ALA A 36 7.54 -3.02 -8.54
CA ALA A 36 7.74 -4.41 -8.91
C ALA A 36 7.09 -5.35 -7.88
N PRO A 37 6.32 -6.38 -8.30
CA PRO A 37 5.62 -7.26 -7.36
C PRO A 37 6.53 -7.90 -6.31
N ARG A 38 7.74 -8.33 -6.70
CA ARG A 38 8.71 -8.90 -5.75
C ARG A 38 9.13 -7.91 -4.67
N SER A 39 9.40 -6.65 -5.03
CA SER A 39 9.78 -5.61 -4.08
C SER A 39 8.64 -5.30 -3.12
N TRP A 40 7.40 -5.28 -3.61
CA TRP A 40 6.22 -5.11 -2.78
C TRP A 40 6.05 -6.24 -1.77
N SER A 41 6.18 -7.49 -2.21
CA SER A 41 6.14 -8.66 -1.31
C SER A 41 7.23 -8.60 -0.23
N ALA A 42 8.47 -8.27 -0.60
CA ALA A 42 9.57 -8.13 0.35
C ALA A 42 9.33 -7.01 1.37
N PHE A 43 8.75 -5.89 0.93
CA PHE A 43 8.35 -4.79 1.80
C PHE A 43 7.29 -5.23 2.82
N LEU A 44 6.21 -5.87 2.38
CA LEU A 44 5.14 -6.34 3.28
C LEU A 44 5.66 -7.34 4.33
N LEU A 45 6.55 -8.26 3.93
CA LEU A 45 7.18 -9.18 4.88
C LEU A 45 8.03 -8.44 5.91
N SER A 46 8.75 -7.39 5.50
CA SER A 46 9.57 -6.56 6.39
C SER A 46 8.72 -5.75 7.38
N VAL A 47 7.60 -5.18 6.91
CA VAL A 47 6.61 -4.51 7.77
C VAL A 47 6.03 -5.49 8.79
N LYS A 48 5.61 -6.68 8.34
CA LYS A 48 5.05 -7.71 9.24
C LYS A 48 6.05 -8.18 10.29
N ALA A 49 7.33 -8.20 9.96
CA ALA A 49 8.42 -8.52 10.87
C ALA A 49 8.83 -7.34 11.79
N GLY A 50 8.13 -6.20 11.74
CA GLY A 50 8.40 -5.05 12.60
C GLY A 50 9.68 -4.29 12.26
N LYS A 51 10.31 -4.53 11.09
CA LYS A 51 11.63 -3.96 10.75
C LYS A 51 11.67 -2.43 10.68
N PHE A 52 10.52 -1.79 10.55
CA PHE A 52 10.40 -0.33 10.45
C PHE A 52 9.77 0.29 11.71
N ALA A 53 9.62 -0.47 12.80
CA ALA A 53 9.18 0.10 14.06
C ALA A 53 10.20 1.13 14.55
N PRO A 54 9.76 2.29 15.06
CA PRO A 54 10.67 3.27 15.63
C PRO A 54 11.44 2.62 16.79
N SER A 55 12.73 2.94 16.91
CA SER A 55 13.70 2.30 17.80
C SER A 55 13.46 2.53 19.31
N GLY A 56 12.23 2.78 19.75
CA GLY A 56 11.91 3.17 21.12
C GLY A 56 10.54 2.72 21.65
N GLN A 57 9.88 1.76 21.01
CA GLN A 57 8.69 1.09 21.59
C GLN A 57 8.95 -0.41 21.69
N SER A 58 9.64 -0.80 22.76
CA SER A 58 9.46 -2.10 23.40
C SER A 58 8.44 -1.90 24.50
N ASP A 59 7.33 -2.65 24.45
CA ASP A 59 6.51 -2.92 25.64
C ASP A 59 7.38 -3.48 26.79
#